data_AF-A0A1G8EHD3-F1
#
_entry.id   AF-A0A1G8EHD3-F1
#
_cell.length_a   1.000
_cell.length_b   1.000
_cell.length_c   1.000
_cell.angle_alpha   90.00
_cell.angle_beta   90.00
_cell.angle_gamma   90.00
#
_symmetry.space_group_name_H-M   'P 1'
#
loop_
_entity.id
_entity.type
_entity.pdbx_description
1 polymer ?
#
loop_
_entity_poly.entity_id
_entity_poly.type
_entity_poly.pdbx_seq_one_letter_code
_entity_poly.pdbx_strand_id
1 'polypeptide(L)'
;MKRRLLYSTITMAGLLSFYGCKNKQEDQPITIDSQTTEEVIDTNEEITFNNLGEDEDGFEHYSILSGFENMKEYPKHYDFKTKMITPGTFHSDEVPTEVNDIKWYGLYKDTDQAYKITEAKPEVSQVFDPVLDEDGEMTGVEVAQSEEKPFLAFVESNIDLTTSAIETTTLPSYIYPGEKVQFTYKGKEYTLFATGTRKSSGISEQDIQESIVNGFEMPKFYVKDYTLRLEVKDTEMKNEIVLLSQKFFEEGVVPKIMFGGDINNDNVVDLILDTATHYNVSRPTLYLSKQNQNQVTLKPVAAHETVGC
;
A
#
# COMPACT_ATOMS: atom_id res chain seq x y z
N MET A 1 -49.78 -17.04 -46.46
CA MET A 1 -51.08 -17.61 -46.87
C MET A 1 -51.63 -18.48 -45.74
N LYS A 2 -52.97 -18.60 -45.60
CA LYS A 2 -53.72 -19.52 -44.68
C LYS A 2 -53.41 -19.32 -43.16
N ARG A 3 -54.35 -18.83 -42.33
CA ARG A 3 -55.54 -19.50 -41.72
C ARG A 3 -55.14 -20.62 -40.72
N ARG A 4 -55.74 -20.76 -39.52
CA ARG A 4 -56.78 -19.99 -38.77
C ARG A 4 -56.90 -20.52 -37.31
N LEU A 5 -57.84 -19.92 -36.55
CA LEU A 5 -58.65 -20.42 -35.40
C LEU A 5 -58.27 -19.89 -33.99
N LEU A 6 -59.21 -19.53 -33.08
CA LEU A 6 -60.62 -19.09 -33.19
C LEU A 6 -61.13 -18.40 -31.88
N TYR A 7 -62.31 -17.75 -31.93
CA TYR A 7 -63.25 -17.25 -30.89
C TYR A 7 -63.33 -18.00 -29.52
N SER A 8 -63.80 -17.47 -28.37
CA SER A 8 -64.25 -16.12 -27.87
C SER A 8 -64.35 -16.18 -26.28
N THR A 9 -65.21 -15.58 -25.43
CA THR A 9 -66.50 -14.83 -25.54
C THR A 9 -66.96 -14.09 -24.24
N ILE A 10 -67.08 -12.75 -24.30
CA ILE A 10 -68.24 -11.90 -23.88
C ILE A 10 -68.76 -11.80 -22.40
N THR A 11 -68.63 -10.57 -21.85
CA THR A 11 -69.47 -9.78 -20.90
C THR A 11 -70.11 -10.32 -19.61
N MET A 12 -70.06 -9.48 -18.56
CA MET A 12 -71.21 -9.09 -17.72
C MET A 12 -71.02 -7.63 -17.25
N ALA A 13 -72.09 -6.89 -16.91
CA ALA A 13 -72.03 -5.49 -16.45
C ALA A 13 -72.96 -5.24 -15.25
N GLY A 14 -72.69 -4.19 -14.46
CA GLY A 14 -73.48 -3.78 -13.29
C GLY A 14 -73.29 -2.29 -12.96
N LEU A 15 -74.29 -1.65 -12.33
CA LEU A 15 -74.43 -0.20 -12.25
C LEU A 15 -74.84 0.29 -10.85
N LEU A 16 -74.24 1.41 -10.40
CA LEU A 16 -74.73 2.34 -9.36
C LEU A 16 -74.82 1.75 -7.92
N SER A 17 -75.00 2.51 -6.83
CA SER A 17 -75.40 3.92 -6.65
C SER A 17 -74.68 4.64 -5.47
N PHE A 18 -75.08 5.88 -5.14
CA PHE A 18 -74.43 6.80 -4.19
C PHE A 18 -75.04 6.80 -2.75
N TYR A 19 -74.31 7.48 -1.84
CA TYR A 19 -74.73 8.10 -0.56
C TYR A 19 -74.80 7.26 0.74
N GLY A 20 -74.17 7.80 1.79
CA GLY A 20 -74.39 7.41 3.20
C GLY A 20 -73.27 7.84 4.15
N CYS A 21 -73.45 8.95 4.89
CA CYS A 21 -72.51 9.37 5.93
C CYS A 21 -73.22 9.67 7.27
N LYS A 22 -72.93 8.89 8.33
CA LYS A 22 -72.49 9.41 9.65
C LYS A 22 -72.26 8.34 10.74
N ASN A 23 -71.20 8.58 11.51
CA ASN A 23 -71.00 8.33 12.95
C ASN A 23 -70.99 6.91 13.56
N LYS A 24 -69.74 6.49 13.89
CA LYS A 24 -69.22 6.35 15.27
C LYS A 24 -69.59 5.09 16.08
N GLN A 25 -68.60 4.21 16.26
CA GLN A 25 -68.01 3.96 17.58
C GLN A 25 -66.48 3.78 17.51
N GLU A 26 -65.83 3.60 18.65
CA GLU A 26 -64.36 3.64 18.80
C GLU A 26 -63.60 2.45 18.21
N ASP A 27 -62.40 2.73 17.70
CA ASP A 27 -61.20 1.95 18.00
C ASP A 27 -59.94 2.85 17.88
N GLN A 28 -58.89 2.48 18.62
CA GLN A 28 -57.54 3.07 18.70
C GLN A 28 -56.57 1.89 18.95
N PRO A 29 -55.30 1.90 18.52
CA PRO A 29 -54.40 3.06 18.61
C PRO A 29 -53.35 3.16 17.47
N ILE A 30 -52.22 3.82 17.79
CA ILE A 30 -50.92 3.88 17.09
C ILE A 30 -50.81 4.94 15.99
N THR A 31 -50.43 6.14 16.41
CA THR A 31 -49.71 7.12 15.59
C THR A 31 -48.32 6.57 15.25
N ILE A 32 -47.91 6.67 13.98
CA ILE A 32 -46.49 6.73 13.60
C ILE A 32 -46.30 8.06 12.89
N ASP A 33 -45.68 9.00 13.59
CA ASP A 33 -45.15 10.24 13.04
C ASP A 33 -43.62 10.08 12.89
N SER A 34 -42.97 11.00 12.17
CA SER A 34 -41.52 11.01 11.90
C SER A 34 -40.97 9.70 11.30
N GLN A 35 -40.96 9.60 9.97
CA GLN A 35 -39.77 9.06 9.32
C GLN A 35 -38.68 10.12 9.44
N THR A 36 -37.90 10.02 10.50
CA THR A 36 -36.62 10.74 10.62
C THR A 36 -35.76 10.33 9.42
N THR A 37 -35.35 11.28 8.59
CA THR A 37 -34.16 11.08 7.77
C THR A 37 -33.00 10.94 8.75
N GLU A 38 -32.47 9.72 8.90
CA GLU A 38 -31.18 9.51 9.53
C GLU A 38 -30.16 10.29 8.70
N GLU A 39 -29.72 11.44 9.21
CA GLU A 39 -28.50 12.07 8.72
C GLU A 39 -27.39 11.04 8.88
N VAL A 40 -26.78 10.64 7.77
CA VAL A 40 -25.52 9.89 7.81
C VAL A 40 -24.49 10.84 8.40
N ILE A 41 -24.27 10.73 9.71
CA ILE A 41 -23.29 11.54 10.41
C ILE A 41 -21.92 11.10 9.87
N ASP A 42 -21.35 11.92 9.01
CA ASP A 42 -19.95 11.82 8.57
C ASP A 42 -19.04 12.14 9.78
N THR A 43 -18.90 11.16 10.68
CA THR A 43 -17.88 11.19 11.70
C THR A 43 -16.53 11.02 11.01
N ASN A 44 -15.95 12.17 10.64
CA ASN A 44 -14.53 12.32 10.36
C ASN A 44 -13.74 12.05 11.66
N GLU A 45 -13.74 10.79 12.10
CA GLU A 45 -12.96 10.33 13.23
C GLU A 45 -11.49 10.50 12.88
N GLU A 46 -10.86 11.46 13.57
CA GLU A 46 -9.45 11.72 13.44
C GLU A 46 -8.66 10.51 13.95
N ILE A 47 -7.65 10.08 13.19
CA ILE A 47 -6.69 9.06 13.64
C ILE A 47 -6.05 9.56 14.94
N THR A 48 -6.46 8.94 16.04
CA THR A 48 -6.10 9.26 17.41
C THR A 48 -5.45 8.03 18.04
N PHE A 49 -4.24 8.22 18.58
CA PHE A 49 -3.46 7.14 19.17
C PHE A 49 -3.65 7.10 20.68
N ASN A 50 -3.82 5.89 21.21
CA ASN A 50 -3.57 5.61 22.62
C ASN A 50 -2.11 5.21 22.78
N ASN A 51 -1.35 5.89 23.64
CA ASN A 51 -0.19 5.27 24.28
C ASN A 51 -0.73 4.40 25.44
N LEU A 52 -0.43 3.11 25.42
CA LEU A 52 -0.93 2.12 26.38
C LEU A 52 0.01 1.90 27.59
N GLY A 53 1.16 2.58 27.60
CA GLY A 53 2.23 2.43 28.59
C GLY A 53 3.57 2.06 27.96
N GLU A 54 4.53 1.79 28.84
CA GLU A 54 5.89 1.32 28.56
C GLU A 54 6.08 -0.05 29.23
N ASP A 55 6.70 -1.02 28.56
CA ASP A 55 6.99 -2.34 29.14
C ASP A 55 8.31 -2.40 29.95
N GLU A 56 8.59 -3.55 30.56
CA GLU A 56 9.83 -3.78 31.35
C GLU A 56 11.11 -3.68 30.50
N ASP A 57 11.01 -3.82 29.18
CA ASP A 57 12.12 -3.66 28.22
C ASP A 57 12.28 -2.20 27.73
N GLY A 58 11.36 -1.29 28.05
CA GLY A 58 11.38 0.11 27.64
C GLY A 58 10.78 0.38 26.25
N PHE A 59 9.79 -0.41 25.81
CA PHE A 59 9.02 -0.14 24.58
C PHE A 59 7.71 0.59 24.91
N GLU A 60 7.48 1.74 24.30
CA GLU A 60 6.19 2.44 24.27
C GLU A 60 5.20 1.69 23.38
N HIS A 61 3.97 1.46 23.84
CA HIS A 61 2.92 0.75 23.08
C HIS A 61 1.88 1.71 22.49
N TYR A 62 1.61 1.64 21.19
CA TYR A 62 0.68 2.53 20.47
C TYR A 62 -0.40 1.76 19.68
N SER A 63 -1.67 2.10 19.95
CA SER A 63 -2.85 1.60 19.21
C SER A 63 -3.78 2.74 18.78
N ILE A 64 -4.74 2.44 17.90
CA ILE A 64 -5.85 3.33 17.52
C ILE A 64 -7.12 3.00 18.31
N LEU A 65 -8.01 3.98 18.50
CA LEU A 65 -9.31 3.78 19.16
C LEU A 65 -10.34 3.06 18.29
N SER A 66 -10.26 3.18 16.96
CA SER A 66 -11.13 2.50 16.01
C SER A 66 -10.76 1.01 15.89
N GLY A 67 -11.77 0.13 15.94
CA GLY A 67 -11.62 -1.30 16.24
C GLY A 67 -10.97 -2.22 15.18
N PHE A 68 -10.08 -1.71 14.34
CA PHE A 68 -9.35 -2.51 13.34
C PHE A 68 -8.11 -3.19 13.93
N GLU A 69 -8.35 -4.13 14.85
CA GLU A 69 -7.30 -4.96 15.42
C GLU A 69 -6.65 -5.89 14.37
N ASN A 70 -5.33 -5.76 14.24
CA ASN A 70 -4.39 -6.88 14.17
C ASN A 70 -4.68 -7.94 13.08
N MET A 71 -4.65 -7.54 11.80
CA MET A 71 -4.35 -8.50 10.73
C MET A 71 -2.91 -9.00 10.93
N LYS A 72 -2.77 -10.19 11.51
CA LYS A 72 -1.47 -10.83 11.75
C LYS A 72 -0.82 -11.23 10.43
N GLU A 73 0.42 -10.75 10.25
CA GLU A 73 1.31 -10.96 9.11
C GLU A 73 0.72 -10.50 7.75
N TYR A 74 1.25 -9.38 7.26
CA TYR A 74 0.98 -8.83 5.93
C TYR A 74 2.21 -8.04 5.43
N PRO A 75 2.67 -8.23 4.18
CA PRO A 75 2.29 -9.29 3.24
C PRO A 75 2.50 -10.69 3.83
N LYS A 76 1.69 -11.67 3.39
CA LYS A 76 1.70 -13.05 3.92
C LYS A 76 2.75 -13.97 3.27
N HIS A 77 3.27 -13.53 2.14
CA HIS A 77 4.31 -14.14 1.34
C HIS A 77 4.80 -13.07 0.36
N TYR A 78 6.03 -13.22 -0.12
CA TYR A 78 6.63 -12.36 -1.14
C TYR A 78 6.86 -13.12 -2.46
N ASP A 79 6.25 -14.30 -2.60
CA ASP A 79 6.07 -14.99 -3.88
C ASP A 79 5.00 -14.25 -4.70
N PHE A 80 5.44 -13.56 -5.76
CA PHE A 80 4.59 -12.76 -6.63
C PHE A 80 4.67 -13.22 -8.08
N LYS A 81 3.55 -13.12 -8.79
CA LYS A 81 3.48 -13.37 -10.24
C LYS A 81 4.31 -12.37 -11.06
N THR A 82 4.60 -11.17 -10.53
CA THR A 82 5.41 -10.14 -11.19
C THR A 82 6.78 -10.13 -10.54
N LYS A 83 7.85 -10.32 -11.31
CA LYS A 83 9.21 -10.19 -10.79
C LYS A 83 9.63 -8.73 -10.65
N MET A 84 10.47 -8.45 -9.65
CA MET A 84 11.22 -7.20 -9.54
C MET A 84 12.66 -7.52 -9.17
N ILE A 85 13.60 -6.72 -9.69
CA ILE A 85 15.00 -6.70 -9.28
C ILE A 85 15.45 -5.26 -9.05
N THR A 86 16.44 -5.06 -8.20
CA THR A 86 17.09 -3.75 -7.99
C THR A 86 18.50 -3.76 -8.60
N PRO A 87 19.08 -2.61 -9.00
CA PRO A 87 20.49 -2.55 -9.35
C PRO A 87 21.39 -2.84 -8.13
N GLY A 88 22.57 -3.42 -8.36
CA GLY A 88 23.52 -3.77 -7.29
C GLY A 88 24.31 -5.06 -7.56
N THR A 89 24.94 -5.59 -6.51
CA THR A 89 25.63 -6.89 -6.50
C THR A 89 24.93 -7.81 -5.49
N PHE A 90 24.74 -9.07 -5.89
CA PHE A 90 23.84 -10.03 -5.25
C PHE A 90 24.41 -11.46 -5.29
N HIS A 91 23.87 -12.35 -4.46
CA HIS A 91 24.09 -13.79 -4.60
C HIS A 91 23.31 -14.33 -5.82
N SER A 92 23.77 -15.41 -6.45
CA SER A 92 23.20 -15.88 -7.74
C SER A 92 21.80 -16.49 -7.67
N ASP A 93 21.28 -16.79 -6.48
CA ASP A 93 19.91 -17.26 -6.27
C ASP A 93 18.91 -16.12 -5.96
N GLU A 94 19.38 -14.90 -5.75
CA GLU A 94 18.56 -13.70 -5.52
C GLU A 94 18.06 -13.09 -6.84
N VAL A 95 18.90 -13.17 -7.89
CA VAL A 95 18.60 -12.62 -9.22
C VAL A 95 18.04 -13.72 -10.14
N PRO A 96 16.89 -13.53 -10.81
CA PRO A 96 16.32 -14.55 -11.69
C PRO A 96 17.25 -14.91 -12.87
N THR A 97 17.45 -16.21 -13.11
CA THR A 97 18.32 -16.70 -14.20
C THR A 97 17.92 -16.21 -15.60
N GLU A 98 16.64 -15.91 -15.80
CA GLU A 98 16.02 -15.56 -17.06
C GLU A 98 15.84 -14.03 -17.27
N VAL A 99 16.55 -13.17 -16.54
CA VAL A 99 16.46 -11.70 -16.64
C VAL A 99 16.62 -11.20 -18.09
N ASN A 100 17.45 -11.85 -18.92
CA ASN A 100 17.63 -11.48 -20.33
C ASN A 100 16.44 -11.83 -21.25
N ASP A 101 15.58 -12.78 -20.87
CA ASP A 101 14.38 -13.19 -21.60
C ASP A 101 13.12 -12.43 -21.14
N ILE A 102 13.16 -11.87 -19.92
CA ILE A 102 12.11 -11.04 -19.36
C ILE A 102 12.13 -9.64 -20.00
N LYS A 103 10.94 -9.06 -20.22
CA LYS A 103 10.76 -7.65 -20.53
C LYS A 103 10.59 -6.83 -19.26
N TRP A 104 11.33 -5.73 -19.15
CA TRP A 104 11.38 -4.91 -17.95
C TRP A 104 10.90 -3.48 -18.20
N TYR A 105 10.23 -2.92 -17.21
CA TYR A 105 10.10 -1.49 -17.00
C TYR A 105 11.06 -1.05 -15.91
N GLY A 106 11.94 -0.10 -16.20
CA GLY A 106 12.87 0.48 -15.23
C GLY A 106 12.33 1.78 -14.65
N LEU A 107 12.19 1.85 -13.32
CA LEU A 107 11.91 3.06 -12.57
C LEU A 107 13.26 3.74 -12.23
N TYR A 108 13.46 4.98 -12.67
CA TYR A 108 14.67 5.75 -12.36
C TYR A 108 14.38 7.18 -11.97
N LYS A 109 15.29 7.75 -11.17
CA LYS A 109 15.32 9.17 -10.85
C LYS A 109 15.93 9.93 -12.03
N ASP A 110 15.13 10.80 -12.66
CA ASP A 110 15.52 11.58 -13.85
C ASP A 110 16.13 12.94 -13.48
N THR A 111 15.61 13.55 -12.42
CA THR A 111 16.17 14.75 -11.75
C THR A 111 15.88 14.68 -10.25
N ASP A 112 16.32 15.65 -9.46
CA ASP A 112 16.07 15.68 -8.01
C ASP A 112 14.58 15.71 -7.59
N GLN A 113 13.67 16.05 -8.50
CA GLN A 113 12.22 16.11 -8.23
C GLN A 113 11.37 15.40 -9.30
N ALA A 114 11.98 14.57 -10.16
CA ALA A 114 11.24 13.82 -11.18
C ALA A 114 11.77 12.40 -11.32
N TYR A 115 10.85 11.45 -11.35
CA TYR A 115 11.13 10.06 -11.71
C TYR A 115 10.49 9.75 -13.07
N LYS A 116 10.98 8.69 -13.72
CA LYS A 116 10.40 8.16 -14.95
C LYS A 116 10.33 6.65 -14.86
N ILE A 117 9.33 6.08 -15.50
CA ILE A 117 9.28 4.66 -15.84
C ILE A 117 9.34 4.50 -17.36
N THR A 118 10.10 3.54 -17.83
CA THR A 118 10.35 3.29 -19.26
C THR A 118 10.60 1.81 -19.50
N GLU A 119 10.31 1.31 -20.71
CA GLU A 119 10.91 0.05 -21.16
C GLU A 119 12.43 0.13 -20.95
N ALA A 120 13.00 -0.88 -20.31
CA ALA A 120 14.39 -0.96 -19.91
C ALA A 120 14.96 -2.35 -20.21
N LYS A 121 16.29 -2.45 -20.20
CA LYS A 121 16.97 -3.74 -20.23
C LYS A 121 18.08 -3.75 -19.17
N PRO A 122 17.87 -4.37 -18.01
CA PRO A 122 18.96 -4.64 -17.08
C PRO A 122 20.03 -5.50 -17.77
N GLU A 123 21.28 -5.15 -17.51
CA GLU A 123 22.47 -5.90 -17.89
C GLU A 123 22.93 -6.70 -16.67
N VAL A 124 23.36 -7.95 -16.90
CA VAL A 124 23.66 -8.90 -15.85
C VAL A 124 25.05 -9.51 -16.08
N SER A 125 25.94 -9.32 -15.10
CA SER A 125 27.33 -9.78 -15.11
C SER A 125 27.55 -10.83 -14.02
N GLN A 126 28.46 -11.79 -14.25
CA GLN A 126 29.05 -12.54 -13.13
C GLN A 126 30.15 -11.69 -12.48
N VAL A 127 30.20 -11.69 -11.15
CA VAL A 127 31.18 -10.99 -10.32
C VAL A 127 31.59 -11.87 -9.13
N PHE A 128 32.60 -11.41 -8.37
CA PHE A 128 33.09 -12.12 -7.19
C PHE A 128 32.13 -11.97 -6.00
N ASP A 129 31.74 -13.09 -5.41
CA ASP A 129 30.92 -13.23 -4.21
C ASP A 129 31.81 -13.30 -2.95
N PRO A 130 31.78 -12.30 -2.05
CA PRO A 130 32.66 -12.28 -0.88
C PRO A 130 32.31 -13.30 0.22
N VAL A 131 31.23 -14.07 0.07
CA VAL A 131 30.80 -15.13 1.01
C VAL A 131 30.99 -16.52 0.43
N LEU A 132 30.83 -16.69 -0.89
CA LEU A 132 30.84 -18.00 -1.56
C LEU A 132 32.10 -18.32 -2.38
N ASP A 133 32.77 -17.33 -3.00
CA ASP A 133 33.84 -17.58 -3.98
C ASP A 133 35.24 -17.74 -3.35
N GLU A 134 36.00 -18.75 -3.80
CA GLU A 134 37.46 -18.79 -3.63
C GLU A 134 38.21 -17.98 -4.71
N ASP A 135 39.55 -17.84 -4.59
CA ASP A 135 40.43 -17.09 -5.50
C ASP A 135 40.27 -17.52 -6.98
N GLY A 136 39.45 -16.78 -7.73
CA GLY A 136 39.21 -16.99 -9.17
C GLY A 136 37.82 -17.54 -9.52
N GLU A 137 36.95 -17.74 -8.55
CA GLU A 137 35.51 -18.01 -8.77
C GLU A 137 34.72 -16.70 -8.95
N MET A 138 33.51 -16.81 -9.51
CA MET A 138 32.59 -15.69 -9.82
C MET A 138 31.13 -16.19 -9.79
N THR A 139 30.64 -16.56 -8.61
CA THR A 139 29.24 -17.00 -8.39
C THR A 139 28.30 -15.85 -8.04
N GLY A 140 28.82 -14.65 -7.77
CA GLY A 140 28.04 -13.44 -7.54
C GLY A 140 27.48 -12.86 -8.84
N VAL A 141 26.42 -12.05 -8.72
CA VAL A 141 25.71 -11.44 -9.85
C VAL A 141 25.59 -9.93 -9.67
N GLU A 142 26.02 -9.18 -10.68
CA GLU A 142 25.81 -7.74 -10.79
C GLU A 142 24.60 -7.46 -11.70
N VAL A 143 23.70 -6.58 -11.26
CA VAL A 143 22.59 -6.05 -12.06
C VAL A 143 22.81 -4.55 -12.27
N ALA A 144 22.99 -4.15 -13.53
CA ALA A 144 23.30 -2.79 -13.94
C ALA A 144 22.46 -2.37 -15.17
N GLN A 145 22.75 -1.20 -15.74
CA GLN A 145 22.36 -0.85 -17.11
C GLN A 145 23.45 0.04 -17.73
N SER A 146 23.68 -0.07 -19.04
CA SER A 146 24.72 0.65 -19.79
C SER A 146 24.56 2.19 -19.91
N GLU A 147 23.54 2.77 -19.27
CA GLU A 147 23.39 4.22 -19.12
C GLU A 147 23.50 4.56 -17.62
N GLU A 148 24.23 5.63 -17.26
CA GLU A 148 24.43 6.14 -15.89
C GLU A 148 23.16 6.76 -15.26
N LYS A 149 22.02 6.08 -15.39
CA LYS A 149 20.74 6.46 -14.78
C LYS A 149 20.62 5.80 -13.41
N PRO A 150 20.31 6.55 -12.34
CA PRO A 150 20.01 5.97 -11.04
C PRO A 150 18.62 5.30 -11.06
N PHE A 151 18.60 4.06 -11.56
CA PHE A 151 17.46 3.16 -11.42
C PHE A 151 17.25 2.80 -9.94
N LEU A 152 15.98 2.75 -9.52
CA LEU A 152 15.57 2.28 -8.21
C LEU A 152 15.16 0.81 -8.27
N ALA A 153 14.47 0.41 -9.34
CA ALA A 153 14.04 -0.96 -9.57
C ALA A 153 13.74 -1.22 -11.06
N PHE A 154 13.85 -2.48 -11.47
CA PHE A 154 13.32 -3.03 -12.72
C PHE A 154 12.15 -3.96 -12.39
N VAL A 155 11.01 -3.78 -13.04
CA VAL A 155 9.76 -4.53 -12.80
C VAL A 155 9.33 -5.24 -14.09
N GLU A 156 8.91 -6.50 -13.98
CA GLU A 156 8.47 -7.30 -15.13
C GLU A 156 7.24 -6.68 -15.83
N SER A 157 7.24 -6.63 -17.17
CA SER A 157 6.15 -6.05 -17.98
C SER A 157 4.89 -6.95 -18.08
N ASN A 158 4.60 -7.79 -17.08
CA ASN A 158 3.43 -8.67 -17.04
C ASN A 158 2.21 -8.06 -16.32
N ILE A 159 2.37 -6.80 -15.89
CA ILE A 159 1.38 -5.87 -15.34
C ILE A 159 1.23 -4.65 -16.27
N ASP A 160 0.08 -3.98 -16.18
CA ASP A 160 -0.30 -2.85 -17.06
C ASP A 160 0.46 -1.56 -16.70
N LEU A 161 1.75 -1.50 -17.07
CA LEU A 161 2.60 -0.32 -16.98
C LEU A 161 2.79 0.33 -18.36
N THR A 162 3.10 1.64 -18.38
CA THR A 162 3.39 2.40 -19.59
C THR A 162 4.50 3.41 -19.35
N THR A 163 5.29 3.73 -20.39
CA THR A 163 6.39 4.72 -20.29
C THR A 163 5.84 6.12 -20.00
N SER A 164 6.12 6.66 -18.81
CA SER A 164 5.68 7.99 -18.39
C SER A 164 6.70 8.69 -17.47
N ALA A 165 6.50 10.00 -17.28
CA ALA A 165 7.12 10.73 -16.18
C ALA A 165 6.19 10.62 -14.96
N ILE A 166 6.76 10.30 -13.81
CA ILE A 166 6.03 10.05 -12.57
C ILE A 166 6.08 11.29 -11.70
N GLU A 167 4.90 11.82 -11.36
CA GLU A 167 4.72 12.82 -10.32
C GLU A 167 4.95 12.16 -8.95
N THR A 168 5.92 12.61 -8.18
CA THR A 168 6.25 12.03 -6.86
C THR A 168 5.77 12.90 -5.70
N THR A 169 5.46 12.25 -4.58
CA THR A 169 5.23 12.91 -3.29
C THR A 169 6.42 12.69 -2.36
N THR A 170 6.84 13.73 -1.62
CA THR A 170 7.91 13.60 -0.62
C THR A 170 7.34 12.97 0.65
N LEU A 171 7.80 11.76 0.95
CA LEU A 171 7.49 11.02 2.19
C LEU A 171 8.77 10.89 3.03
N PRO A 172 8.69 10.89 4.37
CA PRO A 172 9.84 10.53 5.19
C PRO A 172 10.11 9.03 5.08
N SER A 173 11.37 8.64 5.24
CA SER A 173 11.80 7.24 5.21
C SER A 173 11.12 6.35 6.25
N TYR A 174 10.77 6.92 7.42
CA TYR A 174 10.21 6.17 8.54
C TYR A 174 8.93 6.83 9.06
N ILE A 175 8.02 5.99 9.54
CA ILE A 175 6.79 6.37 10.27
C ILE A 175 6.79 5.53 11.55
N TYR A 176 7.10 6.09 12.71
CA TYR A 176 7.18 5.27 13.93
C TYR A 176 5.79 5.07 14.57
N PRO A 177 5.56 4.00 15.35
CA PRO A 177 4.31 3.81 16.10
C PRO A 177 3.89 5.06 16.88
N GLY A 178 2.63 5.46 16.74
CA GLY A 178 2.10 6.69 17.33
C GLY A 178 2.29 7.96 16.47
N GLU A 179 2.89 7.84 15.28
CA GLU A 179 3.08 8.95 14.34
C GLU A 179 2.15 8.85 13.13
N LYS A 180 1.79 10.01 12.59
CA LYS A 180 1.03 10.15 11.34
C LYS A 180 1.60 11.26 10.47
N VAL A 181 1.61 11.04 9.16
CA VAL A 181 2.09 11.97 8.13
C VAL A 181 0.97 12.21 7.15
N GLN A 182 0.57 13.48 7.02
CA GLN A 182 -0.50 13.90 6.12
C GLN A 182 0.10 14.57 4.88
N PHE A 183 -0.40 14.19 3.71
CA PHE A 183 -0.01 14.79 2.42
C PHE A 183 -1.18 14.83 1.45
N THR A 184 -1.10 15.72 0.46
CA THR A 184 -2.05 15.79 -0.65
C THR A 184 -1.34 15.37 -1.92
N TYR A 185 -1.94 14.46 -2.69
CA TYR A 185 -1.37 14.00 -3.96
C TYR A 185 -2.49 13.86 -4.99
N LYS A 186 -2.29 14.47 -6.18
CA LYS A 186 -3.29 14.53 -7.28
C LYS A 186 -4.73 14.88 -6.86
N GLY A 187 -4.87 15.74 -5.83
CA GLY A 187 -6.16 16.21 -5.31
C GLY A 187 -6.83 15.31 -4.26
N LYS A 188 -6.24 14.15 -3.93
CA LYS A 188 -6.66 13.29 -2.82
C LYS A 188 -5.88 13.62 -1.54
N GLU A 189 -6.53 13.48 -0.40
CA GLU A 189 -5.90 13.59 0.92
C GLU A 189 -5.43 12.22 1.39
N TYR A 190 -4.22 12.14 1.95
CA TYR A 190 -3.62 10.91 2.42
C TYR A 190 -3.10 11.08 3.85
N THR A 191 -3.29 10.04 4.69
CA THR A 191 -2.58 9.93 5.97
C THR A 191 -1.86 8.58 6.04
N LEU A 192 -0.54 8.59 6.05
CA LEU A 192 0.27 7.44 6.48
C LEU A 192 0.35 7.44 8.00
N PHE A 193 0.21 6.28 8.64
CA PHE A 193 0.30 6.16 10.10
C PHE A 193 0.71 4.76 10.56
N ALA A 194 1.37 4.68 11.71
CA ALA A 194 1.83 3.41 12.27
C ALA A 194 1.29 3.13 13.70
N THR A 195 0.99 1.86 13.96
CA THR A 195 0.72 1.30 15.29
C THR A 195 1.73 0.19 15.61
N GLY A 196 1.80 -0.24 16.86
CA GLY A 196 2.77 -1.24 17.33
C GLY A 196 3.51 -0.74 18.56
N THR A 197 4.72 -1.22 18.79
CA THR A 197 5.58 -0.76 19.89
C THR A 197 6.88 -0.15 19.37
N ARG A 198 7.45 0.80 20.11
CA ARG A 198 8.73 1.43 19.76
C ARG A 198 9.60 1.70 20.97
N LYS A 199 10.93 1.67 20.77
CA LYS A 199 11.93 2.00 21.80
C LYS A 199 13.00 2.90 21.18
N SER A 200 13.47 3.91 21.93
CA SER A 200 14.54 4.79 21.45
C SER A 200 15.80 3.98 21.16
N SER A 201 16.41 4.22 19.99
CA SER A 201 17.70 3.61 19.61
C SER A 201 18.87 4.07 20.48
N GLY A 202 18.73 5.21 21.17
CA GLY A 202 19.82 5.89 21.89
C GLY A 202 20.74 6.73 21.00
N ILE A 203 20.52 6.73 19.67
CA ILE A 203 21.26 7.52 18.68
C ILE A 203 20.88 9.00 18.83
N SER A 204 21.83 9.93 18.71
CA SER A 204 21.53 11.36 18.82
C SER A 204 20.97 11.92 17.50
N GLU A 205 20.22 13.03 17.60
CA GLU A 205 19.73 13.74 16.43
C GLU A 205 20.88 14.21 15.51
N GLN A 206 22.06 14.50 16.06
CA GLN A 206 23.24 14.83 15.26
C GLN A 206 23.73 13.63 14.43
N ASP A 207 23.85 12.45 15.04
CA ASP A 207 24.28 11.23 14.35
C ASP A 207 23.29 10.85 13.23
N ILE A 208 21.99 11.06 13.44
CA ILE A 208 20.95 10.87 12.42
C ILE A 208 21.18 11.82 11.23
N GLN A 209 21.36 13.12 11.48
CA GLN A 209 21.63 14.08 10.39
C GLN A 209 22.98 13.81 9.69
N GLU A 210 24.01 13.39 10.42
CA GLU A 210 25.29 12.98 9.84
C GLU A 210 25.16 11.71 8.99
N SER A 211 24.33 10.74 9.38
CA SER A 211 24.06 9.55 8.54
C SER A 211 23.47 9.94 7.18
N ILE A 212 22.47 10.83 7.18
CA ILE A 212 21.80 11.34 5.97
C ILE A 212 22.79 12.04 5.03
N VAL A 213 23.70 12.85 5.57
CA VAL A 213 24.78 13.51 4.80
C VAL A 213 25.76 12.51 4.19
N ASN A 214 25.97 11.36 4.84
CA ASN A 214 26.80 10.27 4.33
C ASN A 214 26.04 9.27 3.44
N GLY A 215 24.77 9.52 3.11
CA GLY A 215 23.99 8.73 2.13
C GLY A 215 23.31 7.47 2.69
N PHE A 216 23.35 7.25 4.00
CA PHE A 216 22.55 6.24 4.70
C PHE A 216 21.59 6.93 5.68
N GLU A 217 20.79 6.19 6.45
CA GLU A 217 19.89 6.82 7.44
C GLU A 217 19.69 5.88 8.61
N MET A 218 20.03 6.34 9.81
CA MET A 218 19.88 5.54 11.02
C MET A 218 18.48 5.71 11.63
N PRO A 219 17.76 4.61 11.94
CA PRO A 219 16.43 4.71 12.52
C PRO A 219 16.47 5.21 13.97
N LYS A 220 15.63 6.21 14.26
CA LYS A 220 15.52 6.85 15.57
C LYS A 220 14.99 5.93 16.66
N PHE A 221 14.12 5.00 16.30
CA PHE A 221 13.53 4.00 17.20
C PHE A 221 13.66 2.59 16.61
N TYR A 222 13.76 1.58 17.47
CA TYR A 222 13.47 0.19 17.12
C TYR A 222 11.96 -0.06 17.24
N VAL A 223 11.41 -1.02 16.48
CA VAL A 223 9.96 -1.30 16.44
C VAL A 223 9.63 -2.79 16.63
N LYS A 224 8.48 -3.11 17.23
CA LYS A 224 7.88 -4.47 17.30
C LYS A 224 6.37 -4.37 17.12
N ASP A 225 5.70 -5.49 16.82
CA ASP A 225 4.24 -5.57 16.56
C ASP A 225 3.74 -4.46 15.59
N TYR A 226 4.59 -4.09 14.63
CA TYR A 226 4.47 -2.88 13.83
C TYR A 226 3.45 -3.06 12.68
N THR A 227 2.56 -2.09 12.52
CA THR A 227 1.59 -2.04 11.42
C THR A 227 1.53 -0.66 10.80
N LEU A 228 1.94 -0.54 9.54
CA LEU A 228 1.83 0.66 8.71
C LEU A 228 0.52 0.64 7.92
N ARG A 229 -0.20 1.76 7.96
CA ARG A 229 -1.46 1.98 7.25
C ARG A 229 -1.40 3.24 6.39
N LEU A 230 -2.20 3.25 5.33
CA LEU A 230 -2.54 4.41 4.52
C LEU A 230 -4.05 4.64 4.58
N GLU A 231 -4.48 5.78 5.09
CA GLU A 231 -5.81 6.31 4.85
C GLU A 231 -5.80 7.15 3.56
N VAL A 232 -6.76 6.90 2.67
CA VAL A 232 -7.00 7.68 1.45
C VAL A 232 -8.39 8.31 1.54
N LYS A 233 -8.47 9.63 1.44
CA LYS A 233 -9.72 10.39 1.39
C LYS A 233 -9.88 11.11 0.05
N ASP A 234 -11.02 10.90 -0.59
CA ASP A 234 -11.41 11.50 -1.87
C ASP A 234 -12.89 11.91 -1.79
N THR A 235 -13.15 13.21 -1.62
CA THR A 235 -14.48 13.79 -1.35
C THR A 235 -15.19 13.13 -0.15
N GLU A 236 -16.26 12.36 -0.39
CA GLU A 236 -17.07 11.65 0.62
C GLU A 236 -16.53 10.25 0.95
N MET A 237 -15.40 9.84 0.34
CA MET A 237 -14.90 8.46 0.40
C MET A 237 -13.64 8.37 1.25
N LYS A 238 -13.63 7.48 2.26
CA LYS A 238 -12.49 7.20 3.14
C LYS A 238 -12.14 5.70 3.08
N ASN A 239 -10.91 5.37 2.69
CA ASN A 239 -10.40 4.00 2.57
C ASN A 239 -9.19 3.83 3.50
N GLU A 240 -9.24 2.92 4.48
CA GLU A 240 -8.06 2.47 5.25
C GLU A 240 -7.44 1.24 4.58
N ILE A 241 -6.11 1.27 4.38
CA ILE A 241 -5.36 0.20 3.73
C ILE A 241 -4.17 -0.18 4.63
N VAL A 242 -4.08 -1.43 5.04
CA VAL A 242 -2.87 -1.97 5.69
C VAL A 242 -1.81 -2.20 4.61
N LEU A 243 -0.64 -1.58 4.77
CA LEU A 243 0.49 -1.74 3.86
C LEU A 243 1.43 -2.84 4.35
N LEU A 244 1.75 -2.82 5.65
CA LEU A 244 2.64 -3.78 6.30
C LEU A 244 2.11 -4.05 7.70
N SER A 245 2.14 -5.30 8.16
CA SER A 245 1.83 -5.73 9.52
C SER A 245 2.74 -6.88 9.87
N GLN A 246 3.72 -6.69 10.75
CA GLN A 246 4.72 -7.70 11.08
C GLN A 246 4.99 -7.71 12.58
N LYS A 247 5.00 -8.91 13.17
CA LYS A 247 5.12 -9.05 14.63
C LYS A 247 6.53 -8.70 15.15
N PHE A 248 7.54 -9.04 14.36
CA PHE A 248 8.93 -9.01 14.78
C PHE A 248 9.79 -8.28 13.77
N PHE A 249 10.67 -7.44 14.30
CA PHE A 249 11.83 -6.87 13.63
C PHE A 249 13.00 -7.06 14.58
N GLU A 250 14.19 -7.29 14.03
CA GLU A 250 15.42 -7.23 14.83
C GLU A 250 15.77 -5.79 15.24
N GLU A 251 16.58 -5.64 16.27
CA GLU A 251 17.04 -4.32 16.70
C GLU A 251 17.86 -3.65 15.59
N GLY A 252 17.59 -2.37 15.34
CA GLY A 252 18.10 -1.64 14.17
C GLY A 252 17.27 -1.76 12.89
N VAL A 253 16.32 -2.70 12.79
CA VAL A 253 15.49 -2.86 11.58
C VAL A 253 14.17 -2.11 11.72
N VAL A 254 13.88 -1.25 10.75
CA VAL A 254 12.60 -0.51 10.65
C VAL A 254 12.19 -0.45 9.17
N PRO A 255 10.92 -0.73 8.82
CA PRO A 255 10.41 -0.58 7.47
C PRO A 255 10.67 0.81 6.88
N LYS A 256 11.25 0.86 5.69
CA LYS A 256 11.65 2.11 5.03
C LYS A 256 10.78 2.42 3.83
N ILE A 257 10.20 3.61 3.77
CA ILE A 257 9.59 4.15 2.56
C ILE A 257 10.72 4.58 1.60
N MET A 258 10.81 3.91 0.45
CA MET A 258 11.83 4.17 -0.57
C MET A 258 11.32 5.08 -1.70
N PHE A 259 10.01 5.05 -1.96
CA PHE A 259 9.37 5.79 -3.05
C PHE A 259 7.89 6.09 -2.76
N GLY A 260 7.39 7.22 -3.29
CA GLY A 260 5.97 7.52 -3.37
C GLY A 260 5.63 8.34 -4.63
N GLY A 261 4.74 7.81 -5.48
CA GLY A 261 4.31 8.45 -6.73
C GLY A 261 3.48 7.50 -7.58
N ASP A 262 2.81 8.00 -8.62
CA ASP A 262 1.91 7.23 -9.49
C ASP A 262 2.70 6.55 -10.63
N ILE A 263 2.99 5.25 -10.47
CA ILE A 263 3.78 4.43 -11.40
C ILE A 263 2.89 3.82 -12.49
N ASN A 264 1.64 3.46 -12.15
CA ASN A 264 0.69 2.83 -13.08
C ASN A 264 -0.16 3.85 -13.90
N ASN A 265 -0.15 5.13 -13.51
CA ASN A 265 -0.90 6.26 -14.08
C ASN A 265 -2.42 6.29 -13.77
N ASP A 266 -2.88 5.67 -12.67
CA ASP A 266 -4.31 5.68 -12.25
C ASP A 266 -4.72 6.93 -11.42
N ASN A 267 -3.75 7.73 -10.99
CA ASN A 267 -3.88 8.93 -10.15
C ASN A 267 -4.09 8.69 -8.64
N VAL A 268 -3.71 7.52 -8.15
CA VAL A 268 -3.40 7.22 -6.74
C VAL A 268 -1.88 7.15 -6.55
N VAL A 269 -1.39 7.26 -5.31
CA VAL A 269 0.02 7.05 -4.97
C VAL A 269 0.36 5.55 -4.92
N ASP A 270 1.35 5.11 -5.70
CA ASP A 270 2.05 3.84 -5.53
C ASP A 270 3.23 4.01 -4.58
N LEU A 271 3.70 2.92 -3.96
CA LEU A 271 4.79 2.95 -2.98
C LEU A 271 5.83 1.86 -3.29
N ILE A 272 7.09 2.13 -2.97
CA ILE A 272 8.09 1.08 -2.73
C ILE A 272 8.50 1.16 -1.27
N LEU A 273 8.38 0.04 -0.57
CA LEU A 273 8.73 -0.11 0.85
C LEU A 273 9.81 -1.17 0.98
N ASP A 274 10.88 -0.92 1.74
CA ASP A 274 11.66 -2.03 2.29
C ASP A 274 10.86 -2.67 3.44
N THR A 275 10.60 -3.97 3.30
CA THR A 275 9.80 -4.79 4.22
C THR A 275 10.63 -5.91 4.86
N ALA A 276 11.94 -5.74 4.91
CA ALA A 276 12.83 -6.60 5.68
C ALA A 276 12.53 -6.55 7.19
N THR A 277 12.86 -7.65 7.86
CA THR A 277 12.64 -7.85 9.31
C THR A 277 13.91 -8.27 10.07
N HIS A 278 15.04 -8.37 9.35
CA HIS A 278 16.31 -8.94 9.81
C HIS A 278 17.46 -8.04 9.30
N TYR A 279 18.52 -7.80 10.08
CA TYR A 279 19.43 -6.67 9.84
C TYR A 279 20.26 -6.77 8.55
N ASN A 280 20.53 -8.00 8.08
CA ASN A 280 21.23 -8.24 6.83
C ASN A 280 20.29 -8.61 5.68
N VAL A 281 18.99 -8.35 5.77
CA VAL A 281 18.05 -8.51 4.65
C VAL A 281 17.60 -7.14 4.17
N SER A 282 17.55 -6.93 2.86
CA SER A 282 16.75 -5.88 2.24
C SER A 282 15.63 -6.54 1.45
N ARG A 283 14.41 -6.01 1.57
CA ARG A 283 13.25 -6.51 0.82
C ARG A 283 12.41 -5.37 0.21
N PRO A 284 12.95 -4.62 -0.77
CA PRO A 284 12.17 -3.66 -1.55
C PRO A 284 10.95 -4.35 -2.16
N THR A 285 9.76 -3.87 -1.81
CA THR A 285 8.47 -4.42 -2.23
C THR A 285 7.66 -3.31 -2.88
N LEU A 286 7.26 -3.55 -4.14
CA LEU A 286 6.44 -2.65 -4.92
C LEU A 286 4.96 -2.84 -4.57
N TYR A 287 4.32 -1.77 -4.14
CA TYR A 287 2.88 -1.69 -3.93
C TYR A 287 2.26 -0.88 -5.05
N LEU A 288 1.41 -1.51 -5.86
CA LEU A 288 0.60 -0.81 -6.86
C LEU A 288 -0.84 -0.61 -6.41
N SER A 289 -1.33 0.58 -6.70
CA SER A 289 -2.66 1.06 -6.45
C SER A 289 -3.68 0.52 -7.46
N LYS A 290 -4.95 0.69 -7.13
CA LYS A 290 -6.07 0.59 -8.06
C LYS A 290 -7.30 1.30 -7.50
N GLN A 291 -7.78 2.34 -8.16
CA GLN A 291 -9.10 2.93 -7.93
C GLN A 291 -10.18 2.19 -8.75
N ASN A 292 -11.25 1.73 -8.09
CA ASN A 292 -12.44 1.16 -8.73
C ASN A 292 -13.69 1.83 -8.15
N GLN A 293 -14.33 2.72 -8.91
CA GLN A 293 -15.47 3.53 -8.44
C GLN A 293 -15.14 4.21 -7.09
N ASN A 294 -15.72 3.70 -5.99
CA ASN A 294 -15.62 4.29 -4.66
C ASN A 294 -14.57 3.64 -3.75
N GLN A 295 -13.84 2.62 -4.25
CA GLN A 295 -12.79 1.94 -3.49
C GLN A 295 -11.41 2.24 -4.07
N VAL A 296 -10.47 2.63 -3.20
CA VAL A 296 -9.03 2.63 -3.49
C VAL A 296 -8.42 1.42 -2.79
N THR A 297 -7.61 0.66 -3.51
CA THR A 297 -6.76 -0.39 -2.91
C THR A 297 -5.31 -0.15 -3.30
N LEU A 298 -4.37 -0.51 -2.43
CA LEU A 298 -2.93 -0.48 -2.66
C LEU A 298 -2.39 -1.83 -2.19
N LYS A 299 -1.68 -2.56 -3.04
CA LYS A 299 -1.33 -3.98 -2.82
C LYS A 299 0.09 -4.27 -3.27
N PRO A 300 0.84 -5.13 -2.54
CA PRO A 300 2.12 -5.60 -3.01
C PRO A 300 1.92 -6.45 -4.27
N VAL A 301 2.75 -6.23 -5.30
CA VAL A 301 2.66 -6.93 -6.59
C VAL A 301 3.98 -7.57 -7.02
N ALA A 302 5.11 -7.15 -6.44
CA ALA A 302 6.44 -7.66 -6.68
C ALA A 302 7.35 -7.32 -5.50
N ALA A 303 8.42 -8.09 -5.30
CA ALA A 303 9.52 -7.77 -4.39
C ALA A 303 10.84 -8.28 -4.96
N HIS A 304 11.93 -7.73 -4.46
CA HIS A 304 13.29 -8.28 -4.55
C HIS A 304 13.72 -8.56 -3.11
N GLU A 305 14.26 -9.74 -2.81
CA GLU A 305 14.78 -10.09 -1.48
C GLU A 305 16.24 -10.45 -1.61
N THR A 306 17.09 -9.76 -0.85
CA THR A 306 18.55 -9.86 -0.95
C THR A 306 19.19 -9.85 0.43
N VAL A 307 20.23 -10.64 0.61
CA VAL A 307 20.95 -10.88 1.86
C VAL A 307 22.32 -10.22 1.79
N GLY A 308 22.56 -9.23 2.64
CA GLY A 308 23.86 -8.58 2.80
C GLY A 308 24.85 -9.39 3.64
N CYS A 309 26.14 -9.09 3.43
CA CYS A 309 27.29 -9.71 4.08
C CYS A 309 27.85 -8.82 5.21
#